data_AF-A0A3R7A112-F1
#
_entry.id   AF-A0A3R7A112-F1
#
_cell.length_a   1.000
_cell.length_b   1.000
_cell.length_c   1.000
_cell.angle_alpha   90.00
_cell.angle_beta   90.00
_cell.angle_gamma   90.00
#
_symmetry.space_group_name_H-M   'P 1'
#
loop_
_entity.id
_entity.type
_entity.pdbx_description
1 polymer ?
#
loop_
_entity_poly.entity_id
_entity_poly.type
_entity_poly.pdbx_seq_one_letter_code
_entity_poly.pdbx_strand_id
1 'polypeptide(L)' 'MGALDNMFRTKPLAVIHAEEKKEELPRELGLWDLIAIGIGGTVGSGVFATTGDIISGAAGGGAGPAAFISWTLAGLS' A
#
# COMPACT_ATOMS: atom_id res chain seq x y z
N MET A 1 -34.79 8.05 4.06
CA MET A 1 -33.63 7.34 3.50
C MET A 1 -32.56 7.36 4.57
N GLY A 2 -32.39 6.24 5.28
CA GLY A 2 -31.64 6.21 6.53
C GLY A 2 -30.14 6.30 6.29
N ALA A 3 -29.41 6.89 7.22
CA ALA A 3 -27.94 6.91 7.22
C ALA A 3 -27.34 5.48 7.10
N LEU A 4 -28.08 4.46 7.54
CA LEU A 4 -27.70 3.05 7.46
C LEU A 4 -27.77 2.47 6.04
N ASP A 5 -28.67 2.94 5.17
CA ASP A 5 -28.81 2.45 3.79
C ASP A 5 -27.58 2.83 2.93
N ASN A 6 -26.92 3.94 3.26
CA ASN A 6 -25.75 4.43 2.54
C ASN A 6 -24.44 3.73 2.96
N MET A 7 -24.42 3.02 4.09
CA MET A 7 -23.20 2.40 4.63
C MET A 7 -22.75 1.18 3.83
N PHE A 8 -23.69 0.49 3.17
CA PHE A 8 -23.44 -0.72 2.37
C PHE A 8 -23.62 -0.50 0.87
N ARG A 9 -23.68 0.76 0.42
CA ARG A 9 -23.86 1.09 -1.00
C ARG A 9 -22.54 0.87 -1.76
N THR A 10 -22.56 -0.04 -2.73
CA THR A 10 -21.45 -0.27 -3.65
C THR A 10 -21.58 0.58 -4.92
N LYS A 11 -20.45 0.93 -5.54
CA LYS A 11 -20.43 1.63 -6.82
C LYS A 11 -20.75 0.64 -7.95
N PRO A 12 -21.81 0.83 -8.74
CA PRO A 12 -22.14 -0.09 -9.82
C PRO A 12 -21.11 0.00 -10.96
N LEU A 13 -20.74 -1.15 -11.54
CA LEU A 13 -19.71 -1.26 -12.58
C LEU A 13 -19.99 -0.37 -13.80
N ALA A 14 -21.26 -0.18 -14.16
CA ALA A 14 -21.65 0.69 -15.28
C ALA A 14 -21.16 2.14 -15.10
N VAL A 15 -21.12 2.63 -13.87
CA VAL A 15 -20.63 3.99 -13.56
C VAL A 15 -19.12 4.06 -13.67
N ILE A 16 -18.39 3.00 -13.28
CA ILE A 16 -16.93 2.92 -13.41
C ILE A 16 -16.52 2.95 -14.89
N HIS A 17 -17.17 2.15 -15.74
CA HIS A 17 -16.88 2.17 -17.19
C HIS A 17 -17.25 3.50 -17.86
N ALA A 18 -18.26 4.21 -17.34
CA ALA A 18 -18.64 5.52 -17.86
C ALA A 18 -17.63 6.62 -17.48
N GLU A 19 -17.04 6.54 -16.28
CA GLU A 19 -15.94 7.43 -15.85
C GLU A 19 -14.64 7.11 -16.60
N GLU A 20 -14.31 5.83 -16.79
CA GLU A 20 -13.12 5.43 -17.55
C GLU A 20 -13.14 5.95 -18.99
N LYS A 21 -14.31 5.96 -19.65
CA LYS A 21 -14.47 6.53 -20.99
C LYS A 21 -14.32 8.05 -21.05
N LYS A 22 -14.40 8.75 -19.92
CA LYS A 22 -14.19 10.20 -19.84
C LYS A 22 -12.71 10.58 -19.66
N GLU A 23 -11.88 9.66 -19.20
CA GLU A 23 -10.45 9.89 -19.01
C GLU A 23 -9.74 9.87 -20.37
N GLU A 24 -9.00 10.94 -20.70
CA GLU A 24 -8.29 11.09 -21.98
C GLU A 24 -6.86 10.51 -21.95
N LEU A 25 -6.45 9.90 -20.84
CA LEU A 25 -5.08 9.44 -20.66
C LEU A 25 -4.80 8.18 -21.49
N PRO A 26 -3.76 8.18 -22.34
CA PRO A 26 -3.36 7.00 -23.08
C PRO A 26 -2.89 5.89 -22.12
N ARG A 27 -3.28 4.64 -22.42
CA ARG A 27 -2.94 3.45 -21.63
C ARG A 27 -1.52 2.97 -21.99
N GLU A 28 -0.51 3.56 -21.37
CA GLU A 28 0.90 3.35 -21.77
C GLU A 28 1.70 2.51 -20.76
N LEU A 29 1.21 2.36 -19.53
CA LEU A 29 1.92 1.64 -18.48
C LEU A 29 1.95 0.14 -18.74
N GLY A 30 3.16 -0.39 -18.92
CA GLY A 30 3.42 -1.82 -19.04
C GLY A 30 3.64 -2.49 -17.68
N LEU A 31 3.96 -3.80 -17.72
CA LEU A 31 4.24 -4.59 -16.53
C LEU A 31 5.35 -3.98 -15.66
N TRP A 32 6.44 -3.53 -16.28
CA TRP A 32 7.59 -2.98 -15.56
C TRP A 32 7.27 -1.64 -14.91
N ASP A 33 6.49 -0.78 -15.57
CA ASP A 33 6.06 0.50 -15.00
C ASP A 33 5.17 0.28 -13.79
N LEU A 34 4.25 -0.69 -13.87
CA LEU A 34 3.38 -1.07 -12.76
C LEU A 34 4.16 -1.68 -11.59
N ILE A 35 5.17 -2.52 -11.86
CA ILE A 35 6.06 -3.04 -10.82
C ILE A 35 6.85 -1.90 -10.17
N ALA A 36 7.39 -0.98 -10.97
CA ALA A 36 8.13 0.17 -10.47
C ALA A 36 7.26 1.08 -9.58
N ILE A 37 6.00 1.30 -9.96
CA ILE A 37 5.02 2.03 -9.13
C ILE A 37 4.75 1.28 -7.83
N GLY A 38 4.57 -0.04 -7.89
CA GLY A 38 4.36 -0.87 -6.70
C GLY A 38 5.53 -0.79 -5.72
N ILE A 39 6.77 -0.90 -6.23
CA ILE A 39 7.99 -0.78 -5.42
C ILE A 39 8.12 0.64 -4.86
N GLY A 40 7.97 1.67 -5.69
CA GLY A 40 8.07 3.07 -5.27
C GLY A 40 7.01 3.48 -4.25
N GLY A 41 5.81 2.90 -4.33
CA GLY A 41 4.74 3.14 -3.34
C GLY A 41 4.93 2.39 -2.02
N THR A 42 5.64 1.27 -2.03
CA THR A 42 5.83 0.42 -0.83
C THR A 42 7.12 0.75 -0.09
N VAL A 43 8.20 1.04 -0.81
CA VAL A 43 9.51 1.32 -0.23
C VAL A 43 9.62 2.81 0.09
N GLY A 44 9.47 3.15 1.37
CA GLY A 44 9.52 4.54 1.85
C GLY A 44 10.27 4.70 3.17
N SER A 45 9.81 5.64 4.00
CA SER A 45 10.41 5.96 5.30
C SER A 45 10.50 4.77 6.27
N GLY A 46 9.66 3.75 6.10
CA GLY A 46 9.72 2.53 6.91
C GLY A 46 11.10 1.87 6.88
N VAL A 47 11.65 1.64 5.68
CA VAL A 47 12.95 0.94 5.54
C VAL A 47 14.13 1.87 5.81
N PHE A 48 14.03 3.16 5.47
CA PHE A 48 15.17 4.08 5.58
C PHE A 48 15.27 4.86 6.89
N ALA A 49 14.13 5.29 7.46
CA ALA A 49 14.11 6.08 8.68
C ALA A 49 13.92 5.22 9.93
N THR A 50 12.97 4.27 9.91
CA THR A 50 12.57 3.57 11.13
C THR A 50 13.35 2.27 11.41
N THR A 51 14.04 1.71 10.42
CA THR A 51 14.83 0.48 10.57
C THR A 51 15.90 0.60 11.66
N GLY A 52 16.64 1.72 11.67
CA GLY A 52 17.67 1.96 12.68
C GLY A 52 17.12 1.99 14.09
N ASP A 53 15.96 2.63 14.29
CA ASP A 53 15.29 2.73 15.58
C ASP A 53 14.75 1.38 16.07
N ILE A 54 14.19 0.58 15.15
CA ILE A 54 13.67 -0.78 15.43
C ILE A 54 14.81 -1.72 15.83
N ILE A 55 15.95 -1.66 15.14
CA ILE A 55 17.09 -2.54 15.43
C ILE A 55 17.81 -2.09 16.71
N SER A 56 18.10 -0.79 16.84
CA SER A 56 18.87 -0.25 17.96
C SER A 56 18.07 -0.17 19.27
N GLY A 57 16.74 -0.10 19.18
CA GLY A 57 15.86 0.05 20.33
C GLY A 57 15.69 1.48 20.83
N ALA A 58 16.05 2.49 20.02
CA ALA A 58 15.86 3.90 20.34
C ALA A 58 14.39 4.25 20.67
N ALA A 59 13.42 3.47 20.16
CA ALA A 59 11.99 3.63 20.38
C ALA A 59 11.38 2.75 21.50
N GLY A 60 12.22 2.00 22.25
CA GLY A 60 11.78 1.13 23.35
C GLY A 60 11.77 -0.35 22.97
N GLY A 61 12.78 -1.10 23.44
CA GLY A 61 12.91 -2.53 23.21
C GLY A 61 13.29 -2.87 21.77
N GLY A 62 14.56 -2.72 21.42
CA GLY A 62 15.06 -3.02 20.08
C GLY A 62 14.96 -4.51 19.75
N ALA A 63 14.47 -4.83 18.55
CA ALA A 63 14.47 -6.20 18.05
C ALA A 63 15.88 -6.72 17.77
N GLY A 64 16.86 -5.82 17.64
CA GLY A 64 18.24 -6.19 17.33
C GLY A 64 18.32 -7.01 16.03
N PRO A 65 19.21 -8.01 15.96
CA PRO A 65 19.28 -8.91 14.82
C PRO A 65 17.97 -9.68 14.56
N ALA A 66 17.06 -9.82 15.53
CA ALA A 66 15.79 -10.52 15.32
C ALA A 66 14.78 -9.72 14.48
N ALA A 67 15.07 -8.47 14.12
CA ALA A 67 14.20 -7.65 13.25
C ALA A 67 13.87 -8.34 11.91
N PHE A 68 14.82 -9.09 11.32
CA PHE A 68 14.57 -9.81 10.07
C PHE A 68 13.48 -10.89 10.23
N ILE A 69 13.41 -11.56 11.39
CA ILE A 69 12.39 -12.57 11.67
C ILE A 69 11.02 -11.90 11.72
N SER A 70 10.93 -10.74 12.40
CA SER A 70 9.71 -9.94 12.48
C SER A 70 9.22 -9.52 11.10
N TRP A 71 10.10 -9.03 10.22
CA TRP A 71 9.70 -8.62 8.87
C TRP A 71 9.33 -9.79 7.97
N THR A 72 9.99 -10.94 8.13
CA THR A 72 9.66 -12.15 7.37
C THR A 72 8.26 -12.65 7.74
N LEU A 73 7.92 -12.65 9.03
CA LEU A 73 6.57 -13.00 9.49
C LEU A 73 5.54 -11.98 9.02
N ALA A 74 5.82 -10.68 9.13
CA ALA A 74 4.93 -9.62 8.68
C ALA A 74 4.66 -9.64 7.16
N GLY A 75 5.65 -10.05 6.36
CA GLY A 75 5.47 -10.20 4.91
C GLY A 75 4.71 -11.46 4.49
N LEU A 76 4.62 -12.46 5.37
CA LEU A 76 3.90 -13.71 5.12
C LEU A 76 2.43 -13.66 5.59
N SER A 77 2.14 -12.87 6.62
CA SER A 77 0.82 -12.75 7.25
C SER A 77 -0.17 -11.92 6.47
#